data_AF-A0A0D1X1B8-F1
#
_entry.id   AF-A0A0D1X1B8-F1
#
_cell.length_a   1.000
_cell.length_b   1.000
_cell.length_c   1.000
_cell.angle_alpha   90.00
_cell.angle_beta   90.00
_cell.angle_gamma   90.00
#
_symmetry.space_group_name_H-M   'P 1'
#
loop_
_entity.id
_entity.type
_entity.pdbx_description
1 polymer ?
#
loop_
_entity_poly.entity_id
_entity_poly.type
_entity_poly.pdbx_seq_one_letter_code
_entity_poly.pdbx_strand_id
1 'polypeptide(L)'
;MEGNDNIPYLESYKSNSSGDRIGDASGRYGQFGGQYVPEALKESLIKLEEAFVQAKDDLDFWKEWKSFSAYMGRPSPLHHSKRLSQ
;
A
#
# COMPACT_ATOMS: atom_id res chain seq x y z
N MET A 1 13.43 22.40 7.50
CA MET A 1 12.14 21.96 8.03
C MET A 1 12.19 20.45 8.05
N GLU A 2 12.62 19.90 9.18
CA GLU A 2 12.80 18.46 9.38
C GLU A 2 11.42 17.81 9.41
N GLY A 3 11.06 17.13 8.32
CA GLY A 3 9.87 16.30 8.25
C GLY A 3 10.24 14.94 8.82
N ASN A 4 9.69 14.63 9.98
CA ASN A 4 9.80 13.36 10.68
C ASN A 4 9.50 12.18 9.73
N ASP A 5 10.51 11.39 9.36
CA ASP A 5 10.42 10.19 8.50
C ASP A 5 9.77 8.99 9.21
N ASN A 6 8.80 9.25 10.07
CA ASN A 6 8.00 8.19 10.68
C ASN A 6 6.89 7.81 9.70
N ILE A 7 7.16 6.79 8.86
CA ILE A 7 6.14 6.15 8.00
C ILE A 7 5.39 5.13 8.87
N PRO A 8 4.23 5.47 9.45
CA PRO A 8 3.62 4.70 10.54
C PRO A 8 3.07 3.34 10.07
N TYR A 9 2.87 3.22 8.75
CA TYR A 9 2.34 2.01 8.13
C TYR A 9 3.34 0.84 8.20
N LEU A 10 4.65 1.09 8.17
CA LEU A 10 5.64 0.02 8.09
C LEU A 10 5.88 -0.73 9.41
N GLU A 11 5.79 -0.05 10.55
CA GLU A 11 5.89 -0.68 11.87
C GLU A 11 4.67 -1.55 12.20
N SER A 12 3.53 -1.31 11.54
CA SER A 12 2.33 -2.13 11.68
C SER A 12 2.47 -3.55 11.13
N TYR A 13 3.50 -3.88 10.36
CA TYR A 13 3.74 -5.26 9.86
C TYR A 13 4.74 -6.05 10.71
N LYS A 14 5.53 -5.36 11.54
CA LYS A 14 6.46 -6.00 12.48
C LYS A 14 5.69 -6.33 13.76
N SER A 15 5.30 -7.60 13.87
CA SER A 15 4.85 -8.33 15.06
C SER A 15 4.78 -7.53 16.36
N ASN A 16 3.56 -7.31 16.84
CA ASN A 16 3.21 -7.22 18.25
C ASN A 16 1.80 -7.79 18.41
N SER A 17 1.72 -8.92 19.12
CA SER A 17 0.48 -9.58 19.51
C SER A 17 -0.41 -8.63 20.32
N SER A 18 -1.70 -8.61 20.00
CA SER A 18 -2.83 -7.87 20.64
C SER A 18 -3.27 -6.60 19.90
N GLY A 19 -4.23 -6.75 18.98
CA GLY A 19 -4.99 -5.65 18.36
C GLY A 19 -5.03 -5.68 16.84
N ASP A 20 -5.93 -6.51 16.29
CA ASP A 20 -6.48 -6.50 14.92
C ASP A 20 -5.57 -6.00 13.77
N ARG A 21 -4.63 -6.85 13.35
CA ARG A 21 -3.87 -6.67 12.11
C ARG A 21 -4.64 -7.38 10.99
N ILE A 22 -5.12 -6.62 10.01
CA ILE A 22 -6.09 -7.12 9.03
C ILE A 22 -5.49 -8.23 8.13
N GLY A 23 -4.17 -8.29 7.93
CA GLY A 23 -3.51 -9.28 7.06
C GLY A 23 -2.33 -10.03 7.69
N ASP A 24 -2.17 -11.31 7.35
CA ASP A 24 -1.05 -12.16 7.76
C ASP A 24 0.05 -12.27 6.68
N ALA A 25 1.18 -12.89 7.03
CA ALA A 25 2.33 -13.09 6.13
C ALA A 25 2.05 -14.05 4.96
N SER A 26 0.91 -14.74 4.94
CA SER A 26 0.47 -15.57 3.82
C SER A 26 -0.38 -14.80 2.79
N GLY A 27 -0.53 -13.48 2.98
CA GLY A 27 -1.35 -12.62 2.12
C GLY A 27 -2.85 -12.82 2.35
N ARG A 28 -3.24 -13.41 3.49
CA ARG A 28 -4.64 -13.59 3.87
C ARG A 28 -5.10 -12.50 4.82
N TYR A 29 -6.37 -12.15 4.71
CA TYR A 29 -7.07 -11.24 5.60
C TYR A 29 -8.18 -12.03 6.30
N GLY A 30 -7.85 -12.60 7.47
CA GLY A 30 -8.68 -13.63 8.11
C GLY A 30 -8.83 -14.85 7.19
N GLN A 31 -10.07 -15.23 6.88
CA GLN A 31 -10.36 -16.37 5.99
C GLN A 31 -10.25 -16.03 4.48
N PHE A 32 -10.14 -14.76 4.12
CA PHE A 32 -10.19 -14.29 2.72
C PHE A 32 -8.79 -13.94 2.19
N GLY A 33 -8.64 -13.85 0.87
CA GLY A 33 -7.35 -13.54 0.23
C GLY A 33 -6.47 -14.79 0.01
N GLY A 34 -5.15 -14.61 0.02
CA GLY A 34 -4.19 -15.60 -0.45
C GLY A 34 -4.07 -15.65 -1.97
N GLN A 35 -3.22 -16.56 -2.48
CA GLN A 35 -2.92 -16.68 -3.90
C GLN A 35 -3.46 -18.00 -4.46
N TYR A 36 -4.56 -17.93 -5.23
CA TYR A 36 -5.18 -19.08 -5.89
C TYR A 36 -4.93 -19.02 -7.40
N VAL A 37 -3.68 -19.22 -7.80
CA VAL A 37 -3.25 -19.13 -9.20
C VAL A 37 -2.62 -20.44 -9.68
N PRO A 38 -2.59 -20.70 -11.00
CA PRO A 38 -1.81 -21.80 -11.57
C PRO A 38 -0.32 -21.67 -11.22
N GLU A 39 0.37 -22.81 -11.08
CA GLU A 39 1.81 -22.84 -10.74
C GLU A 39 2.67 -22.02 -11.72
N ALA A 40 2.28 -22.01 -13.00
CA ALA A 40 2.96 -21.23 -14.04
C ALA A 40 2.99 -19.71 -13.79
N LEU A 41 2.08 -19.18 -12.95
CA LEU A 41 2.03 -17.75 -12.60
C LEU A 41 2.65 -17.43 -11.25
N LYS A 42 2.92 -18.45 -10.43
CA LYS A 42 3.38 -18.28 -9.05
C LYS A 42 4.72 -17.57 -8.99
N GLU A 43 5.67 -17.95 -9.84
CA GLU A 43 7.01 -17.33 -9.88
C GLU A 43 6.94 -15.85 -10.24
N SER A 44 6.08 -15.48 -11.19
CA SER A 44 5.90 -14.08 -11.59
C SER A 44 5.31 -13.23 -10.46
N LEU A 45 4.38 -13.79 -9.67
CA LEU A 45 3.81 -13.09 -8.52
C LEU A 45 4.81 -12.91 -7.39
N ILE A 46 5.66 -13.90 -7.13
CA ILE A 46 6.74 -13.79 -6.14
C ILE A 46 7.68 -12.65 -6.51
N LYS A 47 8.13 -12.60 -7.78
CA LYS A 47 9.01 -11.51 -8.26
C LYS A 47 8.35 -10.14 -8.17
N LEU A 48 7.05 -10.06 -8.46
CA LEU A 48 6.29 -8.82 -8.32
C LEU A 48 6.21 -8.36 -6.85
N GLU A 49 5.96 -9.30 -5.93
CA GLU A 49 5.91 -9.02 -4.50
C GLU A 49 7.27 -8.54 -3.98
N GLU A 50 8.36 -9.22 -4.35
CA GLU A 50 9.73 -8.82 -4.01
C GLU A 50 10.05 -7.41 -4.51
N ALA A 51 9.76 -7.12 -5.79
CA ALA A 51 9.99 -5.80 -6.36
C ALA A 51 9.12 -4.73 -5.69
N PHE A 52 7.87 -5.04 -5.35
CA PHE A 52 6.98 -4.14 -4.63
C PHE A 52 7.51 -3.83 -3.23
N VAL A 53 7.94 -4.84 -2.47
CA VAL A 53 8.51 -4.66 -1.12
C VAL A 53 9.73 -3.76 -1.18
N GLN A 54 10.61 -3.96 -2.16
CA GLN A 54 11.79 -3.12 -2.38
C GLN A 54 11.40 -1.67 -2.73
N ALA A 55 10.51 -1.48 -3.71
CA ALA A 55 10.09 -0.15 -4.16
C ALA A 55 9.31 0.62 -3.08
N LYS A 56 8.55 -0.08 -2.24
CA LYS A 56 7.78 0.53 -1.15
C LYS A 56 8.69 1.21 -0.11
N ASP A 57 9.86 0.62 0.14
CA ASP A 57 10.81 1.12 1.14
C ASP A 57 11.87 2.07 0.52
N ASP A 58 11.83 2.29 -0.80
CA ASP A 58 12.72 3.19 -1.53
C ASP A 58 12.18 4.64 -1.58
N LEU A 59 12.93 5.57 -0.99
CA LEU A 59 12.59 6.99 -0.97
C LEU A 59 12.64 7.64 -2.36
N ASP A 60 13.56 7.21 -3.22
CA ASP A 60 13.72 7.80 -4.56
C ASP A 60 12.58 7.38 -5.47
N PHE A 61 12.12 6.13 -5.36
CA PHE A 61 10.88 5.67 -6.00
C PHE A 61 9.68 6.55 -5.63
N TRP A 62 9.49 6.85 -4.34
CA TRP A 62 8.39 7.72 -3.90
C TRP A 62 8.52 9.16 -4.38
N LYS A 63 9.74 9.70 -4.47
CA LYS A 63 9.98 11.05 -5.03
C LYS A 63 9.57 11.09 -6.50
N GLU A 64 10.00 10.10 -7.29
CA GLU A 64 9.64 9.98 -8.69
C GLU A 64 8.13 9.82 -8.85
N TRP A 65 7.51 8.88 -8.12
CA TRP A 65 6.08 8.64 -8.16
C TRP A 65 5.26 9.91 -7.87
N LYS A 66 5.65 10.66 -6.83
CA LYS A 66 4.98 11.92 -6.46
C LYS A 66 5.15 13.01 -7.51
N SER A 67 6.24 13.00 -8.28
CA SER A 67 6.46 13.98 -9.35
C SER A 67 5.37 13.92 -10.43
N PHE A 68 4.74 12.76 -10.64
CA PHE A 68 3.65 12.58 -11.58
C PHE A 68 2.28 13.07 -11.08
N SER A 69 2.20 13.66 -9.88
CA SER A 69 0.92 14.13 -9.32
C SER A 69 0.19 15.11 -10.24
N ALA A 70 0.92 16.03 -10.87
CA ALA A 70 0.34 17.00 -11.82
C ALA A 70 -0.18 16.30 -13.10
N TYR A 71 0.54 15.30 -13.60
CA TYR A 71 0.11 14.50 -14.75
C TYR A 71 -1.18 13.70 -14.44
N MET A 72 -1.31 13.19 -13.22
CA MET A 72 -2.49 12.43 -12.77
C MET A 72 -3.67 13.31 -12.32
N GLY A 73 -3.53 14.64 -12.30
CA GLY A 73 -4.56 15.56 -11.80
C GLY A 73 -4.80 15.45 -10.29
N ARG A 74 -3.76 15.16 -9.51
CA ARG A 74 -3.81 15.07 -8.05
C ARG A 74 -3.31 16.37 -7.39
N PRO A 75 -3.87 16.76 -6.23
CA PRO A 75 -4.95 16.10 -5.49
C PRO A 75 -6.32 16.32 -6.13
N SER A 76 -7.20 15.32 -6.02
CA SER A 76 -8.59 15.46 -6.45
C SER A 76 -9.35 16.39 -5.48
N PRO A 77 -10.12 17.37 -5.95
CA PRO A 77 -10.88 18.25 -5.07
C PRO A 77 -11.99 17.47 -4.37
N LEU A 78 -12.12 17.64 -3.06
CA LEU A 78 -13.24 17.12 -2.29
C LEU A 78 -14.39 18.12 -2.31
N HIS A 79 -15.42 17.86 -3.14
CA HIS A 79 -16.56 18.75 -3.29
C HIS A 79 -17.68 18.43 -2.29
N HIS A 80 -18.18 19.45 -1.59
CA HIS A 80 -19.33 19.33 -0.70
C HIS A 80 -20.65 19.63 -1.42
N SER A 81 -21.41 18.57 -1.72
CA SER A 81 -22.67 18.63 -2.47
C SER A 81 -23.87 18.96 -1.57
N LYS A 82 -24.04 20.24 -1.24
CA LYS A 82 -25.10 20.73 -0.31
C LYS A 82 -26.52 20.21 -0.62
N ARG A 83 -26.88 20.02 -1.89
CA ARG A 83 -28.22 19.57 -2.31
C ARG A 83 -28.49 18.08 -2.08
N LEU A 84 -27.46 17.24 -1.95
CA LEU A 84 -27.60 15.80 -1.71
C LEU A 84 -27.59 15.45 -0.23
N SER A 85 -27.23 16.41 0.62
CA SER A 85 -27.13 16.25 2.08
C SER A 85 -28.30 16.92 2.82
N GLN A 86 -29.32 17.37 2.09
CA GLN A 86 -30.58 17.91 2.63
C GLN A 86 -31.67 16.85 2.63
#